data_AF-A0A142XQP6-F1
#
_entry.id   AF-A0A142XQP6-F1
#
_cell.length_a   1.000
_cell.length_b   1.000
_cell.length_c   1.000
_cell.angle_alpha   90.00
_cell.angle_beta   90.00
_cell.angle_gamma   90.00
#
_symmetry.space_group_name_H-M   'P 1'
#
loop_
_entity.id
_entity.type
_entity.pdbx_description
1 polymer ?
#
loop_
_entity_poly.entity_id
_entity_poly.type
_entity_poly.pdbx_seq_one_letter_code
_entity_poly.pdbx_strand_id
1 'polypeptide(L)'
;MTGDGIADVVAVTNGSGTTAARVAVLNGATGAVVPTPALVPSTYTGLLSVAVGDVNGDGKADIALGSNEGGARVRVYRGGDYAKLTDFAALTGTGFQGRTAVALGDMTGDGKAELIVSAWYTDGSRVAGFLGTSLAPSATPVSAFKSFTTTGAFGGGLHMAAGDLNGDGAADLVLGSTVGVTPFVFVYSGKPLVQSGTLTRIGYFSPPSTSGATPGTRVAVRDVNGDGKLDIITSSGERVTTFNGSNLPLTGSPPSLFTFDPDATVNGGVWIG
;
A
#
# COMPACT_ATOMS: atom_id res chain seq x y z
N MET A 1 13.61 4.35 8.62
CA MET A 1 14.54 4.61 7.49
C MET A 1 15.55 5.65 7.95
N THR A 2 16.83 5.50 7.56
CA THR A 2 18.13 6.05 8.05
C THR A 2 18.24 6.66 9.47
N GLY A 3 17.24 7.38 9.97
CA GLY A 3 17.14 7.90 11.32
C GLY A 3 17.60 9.36 11.44
N ASP A 4 17.78 10.03 10.31
CA ASP A 4 18.19 11.44 10.24
C ASP A 4 17.02 12.44 10.38
N GLY A 5 15.79 11.93 10.52
CA GLY A 5 14.58 12.73 10.63
C GLY A 5 14.06 13.27 9.29
N ILE A 6 14.69 12.93 8.17
CA ILE A 6 14.26 13.29 6.82
C ILE A 6 13.63 12.05 6.16
N ALA A 7 12.56 12.26 5.40
CA ALA A 7 11.90 11.16 4.70
C ALA A 7 12.80 10.61 3.59
N ASP A 8 13.18 9.35 3.73
CA ASP A 8 13.91 8.57 2.74
C ASP A 8 12.97 7.92 1.71
N VAL A 9 13.52 7.40 0.61
CA VAL A 9 12.76 6.74 -0.47
C VAL A 9 13.12 5.25 -0.55
N VAL A 10 12.11 4.37 -0.64
CA VAL A 10 12.30 2.96 -1.00
C VAL A 10 11.80 2.74 -2.42
N ALA A 11 12.70 2.38 -3.32
CA ALA A 11 12.38 2.07 -4.71
C ALA A 11 12.41 0.56 -4.93
N VAL A 12 11.42 0.04 -5.65
CA VAL A 12 11.39 -1.36 -6.09
C VAL A 12 11.25 -1.47 -7.60
N THR A 13 11.94 -2.44 -8.19
CA THR A 13 11.76 -2.81 -9.59
C THR A 13 11.27 -4.25 -9.64
N ASN A 14 10.25 -4.51 -10.46
CA ASN A 14 9.83 -5.87 -10.77
C ASN A 14 10.95 -6.59 -11.53
N GLY A 15 10.97 -7.91 -11.42
CA GLY A 15 11.77 -8.73 -12.32
C GLY A 15 11.08 -8.94 -13.66
N SER A 16 11.80 -9.52 -14.62
CA SER A 16 11.30 -9.78 -15.98
C SER A 16 11.72 -11.13 -16.55
N GLY A 17 11.57 -12.23 -15.80
CA GLY A 17 11.96 -13.58 -16.24
C GLY A 17 13.47 -13.81 -16.39
N THR A 18 14.22 -12.83 -16.91
CA THR A 18 15.67 -12.78 -17.08
C THR A 18 16.33 -11.75 -16.17
N THR A 19 15.58 -10.77 -15.66
CA THR A 19 16.07 -9.81 -14.66
C THR A 19 15.43 -10.05 -13.30
N ALA A 20 16.27 -10.00 -12.26
CA ALA A 20 15.80 -10.09 -10.89
C ALA A 20 15.17 -8.77 -10.44
N ALA A 21 14.13 -8.88 -9.63
CA ALA A 21 13.54 -7.77 -8.92
C ALA A 21 14.57 -7.16 -7.95
N ARG A 22 14.46 -5.85 -7.70
CA ARG A 22 15.41 -5.13 -6.84
C ARG A 22 14.67 -4.24 -5.86
N VAL A 23 15.31 -4.01 -4.73
CA VAL A 23 14.91 -3.04 -3.72
C VAL A 23 16.11 -2.15 -3.46
N ALA A 24 15.91 -0.84 -3.46
CA ALA A 24 16.93 0.15 -3.14
C ALA A 24 16.35 1.18 -2.17
N VAL A 25 17.20 1.67 -1.27
CA VAL A 25 16.87 2.78 -0.37
C VAL A 25 17.72 3.96 -0.75
N LEU A 26 17.09 5.13 -0.92
CA LEU A 26 17.77 6.40 -1.15
C LEU A 26 17.58 7.26 0.09
N ASN A 27 18.68 7.82 0.59
CA ASN A 27 18.63 8.72 1.73
C ASN A 27 18.01 10.06 1.29
N GLY A 28 17.00 10.52 2.01
CA GLY A 28 16.24 11.72 1.67
C GLY A 28 17.05 13.01 1.82
N ALA A 29 18.01 13.04 2.74
CA ALA A 29 18.85 14.20 2.99
C ALA A 29 19.92 14.42 1.91
N THR A 30 20.49 13.32 1.39
CA THR A 30 21.67 13.34 0.50
C THR A 30 21.37 12.90 -0.93
N GLY A 31 20.24 12.23 -1.16
CA GLY A 31 19.92 11.56 -2.43
C GLY A 31 20.76 10.32 -2.73
N ALA A 32 21.66 9.92 -1.82
CA ALA A 32 22.57 8.80 -2.03
C ALA A 32 21.85 7.46 -1.86
N VAL A 33 22.24 6.45 -2.66
CA VAL A 33 21.78 5.07 -2.47
C VAL A 33 22.44 4.51 -1.19
N VAL A 34 21.61 4.09 -0.25
CA VAL A 34 22.04 3.44 0.99
C VAL A 34 22.35 1.98 0.70
N PRO A 35 23.50 1.44 1.16
CA PRO A 35 23.78 0.02 1.04
C PRO A 35 22.73 -0.83 1.78
N THR A 36 22.07 -1.75 1.07
CA THR A 36 21.08 -2.67 1.63
C THR A 36 21.53 -4.12 1.45
N PRO A 37 21.23 -5.03 2.40
CA PRO A 37 21.31 -6.46 2.12
C PRO A 37 20.28 -6.87 1.06
N ALA A 38 20.37 -8.12 0.58
CA ALA A 38 19.33 -8.67 -0.29
C ALA A 38 18.02 -8.85 0.52
N LEU A 39 17.00 -8.04 0.22
CA LEU A 39 15.69 -8.07 0.89
C LEU A 39 14.70 -9.06 0.25
N VAL A 40 15.03 -9.57 -0.94
CA VAL A 40 14.34 -10.64 -1.65
C VAL A 40 15.37 -11.60 -2.24
N PRO A 41 15.00 -12.85 -2.59
CA PRO A 41 15.94 -13.77 -3.23
C PRO A 41 16.55 -13.13 -4.48
N SER A 42 17.87 -13.24 -4.66
CA SER A 42 18.59 -12.62 -5.79
C SER A 42 18.19 -13.15 -7.17
N THR A 43 17.50 -14.29 -7.21
CA THR A 43 16.94 -14.92 -8.41
C THR A 43 15.46 -14.64 -8.59
N TYR A 44 14.82 -13.88 -7.69
CA TYR A 44 13.40 -13.60 -7.78
C TYR A 44 13.10 -12.66 -8.94
N THR A 45 12.37 -13.15 -9.94
CA THR A 45 12.04 -12.39 -11.16
C THR A 45 10.56 -11.97 -11.22
N GLY A 46 9.84 -12.04 -10.09
CA GLY A 46 8.41 -11.75 -10.01
C GLY A 46 8.08 -10.28 -9.71
N LEU A 47 6.84 -10.05 -9.28
CA LEU A 47 6.32 -8.72 -8.97
C LEU A 47 6.60 -8.36 -7.51
N LEU A 48 6.97 -7.11 -7.26
CA LEU A 48 7.12 -6.56 -5.91
C LEU A 48 6.08 -5.48 -5.64
N SER A 49 5.59 -5.49 -4.41
CA SER A 49 4.91 -4.36 -3.79
C SER A 49 5.71 -3.94 -2.57
N VAL A 50 5.74 -2.64 -2.29
CA VAL A 50 6.44 -2.07 -1.15
C VAL A 50 5.52 -1.13 -0.40
N ALA A 51 5.65 -1.12 0.93
CA ALA A 51 5.09 -0.11 1.81
C ALA A 51 6.09 0.21 2.92
N VAL A 52 6.01 1.43 3.46
CA VAL A 52 6.87 1.90 4.55
C VAL A 52 6.03 2.47 5.69
N GLY A 53 6.45 2.20 6.93
CA GLY A 53 5.71 2.57 8.14
C GLY A 53 6.37 1.99 9.38
N ASP A 54 6.23 2.61 10.54
CA ASP A 54 6.85 2.14 11.78
C ASP A 54 6.00 1.01 12.39
N VAL A 55 6.39 -0.25 12.13
CA VAL A 55 5.64 -1.44 12.55
C VAL A 55 5.98 -1.84 13.99
N ASN A 56 7.17 -1.45 14.46
CA ASN A 56 7.70 -1.91 15.73
C ASN A 56 7.63 -0.84 16.86
N GLY A 57 7.39 0.42 16.51
CA GLY A 57 7.21 1.56 17.40
C GLY A 57 8.52 2.21 17.85
N ASP A 58 9.62 2.07 17.10
CA ASP A 58 10.93 2.66 17.43
C ASP A 58 11.13 4.07 16.85
N GLY A 59 10.11 4.61 16.18
CA GLY A 59 10.14 5.92 15.53
C GLY A 59 10.80 5.92 14.16
N LYS A 60 11.21 4.76 13.63
CA LYS A 60 11.79 4.63 12.29
C LYS A 60 10.85 3.84 11.39
N ALA A 61 10.59 4.37 10.20
CA ALA A 61 9.84 3.62 9.20
C ALA A 61 10.55 2.30 8.82
N ASP A 62 9.82 1.19 8.94
CA ASP A 62 10.18 -0.15 8.49
C ASP A 62 9.78 -0.36 7.02
N ILE A 63 10.25 -1.45 6.42
CA ILE A 63 9.98 -1.80 5.01
C ILE A 63 9.17 -3.10 4.95
N ALA A 64 7.96 -3.04 4.41
CA ALA A 64 7.17 -4.22 4.07
C ALA A 64 7.26 -4.49 2.56
N LEU A 65 7.47 -5.76 2.19
CA LEU A 65 7.54 -6.23 0.81
C LEU A 65 6.53 -7.36 0.59
N GLY A 66 5.69 -7.20 -0.43
CA GLY A 66 4.85 -8.26 -0.97
C GLY A 66 5.48 -8.89 -2.21
N SER A 67 5.48 -10.22 -2.29
CA SER A 67 5.95 -10.99 -3.43
C SER A 67 4.99 -12.13 -3.77
N ASN A 68 5.08 -12.63 -5.01
CA ASN A 68 4.19 -13.66 -5.56
C ASN A 68 4.88 -15.04 -5.69
N GLU A 69 5.74 -15.39 -4.73
CA GLU A 69 6.54 -16.62 -4.69
C GLU A 69 5.67 -17.87 -4.41
N GLY A 70 4.93 -18.34 -5.42
CA GLY A 70 4.03 -19.50 -5.30
C GLY A 70 2.80 -19.25 -4.42
N GLY A 71 2.61 -18.02 -3.97
CA GLY A 71 1.56 -17.58 -3.06
C GLY A 71 1.77 -16.12 -2.67
N ALA A 72 0.87 -15.58 -1.85
CA ALA A 72 1.04 -14.23 -1.32
C ALA A 72 2.04 -14.24 -0.16
N ARG A 73 3.29 -13.93 -0.45
CA ARG A 73 4.38 -13.91 0.53
C ARG A 73 4.68 -12.48 0.95
N VAL A 74 4.92 -12.28 2.24
CA VAL A 74 5.24 -10.97 2.80
C VAL A 74 6.48 -11.07 3.68
N ARG A 75 7.34 -10.05 3.57
CA ARG A 75 8.50 -9.85 4.43
C ARG A 75 8.48 -8.44 5.00
N VAL A 76 8.85 -8.29 6.26
CA VAL A 76 9.02 -6.98 6.90
C VAL A 76 10.42 -6.89 7.46
N TYR A 77 11.08 -5.76 7.21
CA TYR A 77 12.45 -5.47 7.62
C TYR A 77 12.49 -4.18 8.43
N ARG A 78 13.22 -4.21 9.55
CA ARG A 78 13.38 -3.05 10.41
C ARG A 78 14.13 -1.92 9.72
N GLY A 79 13.68 -0.69 9.92
CA GLY A 79 14.35 0.52 9.46
C GLY A 79 15.72 0.73 10.11
N GLY A 80 16.75 0.90 9.28
CA GLY A 80 18.11 1.25 9.71
C GLY A 80 19.09 0.08 9.70
N ASP A 81 18.75 -1.04 10.35
CA ASP A 81 19.61 -2.25 10.40
C ASP A 81 19.17 -3.35 9.41
N TYR A 82 18.00 -3.21 8.79
CA TYR A 82 17.40 -4.19 7.88
C TYR A 82 17.21 -5.58 8.49
N ALA A 83 17.10 -5.67 9.83
CA ALA A 83 16.81 -6.94 10.48
C ALA A 83 15.42 -7.45 10.05
N LYS A 84 15.35 -8.71 9.63
CA LYS A 84 14.09 -9.31 9.20
C LYS A 84 13.17 -9.52 10.40
N LEU A 85 12.07 -8.78 10.45
CA LEU A 85 11.03 -8.89 11.47
C LEU A 85 10.13 -10.10 11.20
N THR A 86 9.70 -10.29 9.95
CA THR A 86 8.88 -11.46 9.57
C THR A 86 9.09 -11.87 8.12
N ASP A 87 8.72 -13.12 7.80
CA ASP A 87 8.75 -13.73 6.47
C ASP A 87 7.76 -14.90 6.43
N PHE A 88 6.60 -14.70 5.81
CA PHE A 88 5.51 -15.68 5.87
C PHE A 88 4.58 -15.61 4.64
N ALA A 89 3.79 -16.66 4.44
CA ALA A 89 2.71 -16.67 3.46
C ALA A 89 1.43 -16.10 4.12
N ALA A 90 1.06 -14.88 3.75
CA ALA A 90 0.02 -14.10 4.44
C ALA A 90 -1.41 -14.52 4.05
N LEU A 91 -1.61 -14.89 2.79
CA LEU A 91 -2.89 -15.35 2.27
C LEU A 91 -2.64 -16.68 1.57
N THR A 92 -3.16 -17.76 2.15
CA THR A 92 -3.00 -19.13 1.65
C THR A 92 -4.32 -19.65 1.06
N GLY A 93 -4.25 -20.76 0.34
CA GLY A 93 -5.39 -21.39 -0.31
C GLY A 93 -5.27 -21.46 -1.83
N THR A 94 -6.22 -22.13 -2.47
CA THR A 94 -6.23 -22.37 -3.91
C THR A 94 -6.71 -21.14 -4.69
N GLY A 95 -6.30 -21.05 -5.95
CA GLY A 95 -6.77 -20.02 -6.88
C GLY A 95 -5.95 -18.74 -6.93
N PHE A 96 -4.78 -18.66 -6.28
CA PHE A 96 -3.90 -17.49 -6.33
C PHE A 96 -3.47 -17.16 -7.76
N GLN A 97 -3.53 -15.88 -8.13
CA GLN A 97 -3.28 -15.37 -9.49
C GLN A 97 -2.02 -14.49 -9.59
N GLY A 98 -1.17 -14.47 -8.56
CA GLY A 98 0.17 -13.88 -8.68
C GLY A 98 0.28 -12.39 -8.40
N ARG A 99 -0.74 -11.72 -7.86
CA ARG A 99 -0.62 -10.34 -7.35
C ARG A 99 -0.68 -10.33 -5.83
N THR A 100 0.27 -9.64 -5.22
CA THR A 100 0.32 -9.37 -3.78
C THR A 100 0.66 -7.90 -3.59
N ALA A 101 -0.14 -7.21 -2.80
CA ALA A 101 0.12 -5.83 -2.41
C ALA A 101 0.18 -5.70 -0.88
N VAL A 102 0.97 -4.74 -0.42
CA VAL A 102 1.12 -4.43 1.01
C VAL A 102 0.84 -2.95 1.25
N ALA A 103 0.31 -2.64 2.43
CA ALA A 103 0.20 -1.30 2.98
C ALA A 103 0.50 -1.34 4.48
N LEU A 104 0.94 -0.21 5.04
CA LEU A 104 1.24 -0.05 6.47
C LEU A 104 0.47 1.15 7.01
N GLY A 105 -0.16 1.01 8.18
CA GLY A 105 -0.83 2.11 8.88
C GLY A 105 -1.33 1.67 10.26
N ASP A 106 -1.33 2.57 11.24
CA ASP A 106 -1.77 2.30 12.62
C ASP A 106 -3.30 2.25 12.71
N MET A 107 -3.88 1.09 12.40
CA MET A 107 -5.33 0.88 12.40
C MET A 107 -5.89 0.58 13.79
N THR A 108 -5.02 0.25 14.75
CA THR A 108 -5.38 -0.03 16.14
C THR A 108 -5.34 1.21 17.04
N GLY A 109 -4.61 2.25 16.63
CA GLY A 109 -4.35 3.45 17.41
C GLY A 109 -3.32 3.25 18.53
N ASP A 110 -2.45 2.24 18.42
CA ASP A 110 -1.46 1.90 19.45
C ASP A 110 -0.07 2.53 19.21
N GLY A 111 0.06 3.32 18.14
CA GLY A 111 1.29 3.97 17.72
C GLY A 111 2.18 3.09 16.84
N LYS A 112 1.74 1.88 16.45
CA LYS A 112 2.47 0.96 15.58
C LYS A 112 1.64 0.64 14.35
N ALA A 113 2.29 0.58 13.20
CA ALA A 113 1.62 0.26 11.96
C ALA A 113 1.24 -1.22 11.88
N GLU A 114 -0.03 -1.48 11.56
CA GLU A 114 -0.50 -2.78 11.10
C GLU A 114 0.00 -3.06 9.69
N LEU A 115 0.24 -4.33 9.40
CA LEU A 115 0.47 -4.81 8.05
C LEU A 115 -0.84 -5.21 7.38
N ILE A 116 -1.17 -4.55 6.28
CA ILE A 116 -2.31 -4.91 5.44
C ILE A 116 -1.78 -5.58 4.19
N VAL A 117 -2.31 -6.76 3.88
CA VAL A 117 -1.92 -7.56 2.71
C VAL A 117 -3.14 -7.81 1.86
N SER A 118 -3.00 -7.62 0.56
CA SER A 118 -3.97 -8.12 -0.41
C SER A 118 -3.35 -9.07 -1.40
N ALA A 119 -4.18 -9.97 -1.92
CA ALA A 119 -3.76 -10.89 -2.95
C ALA A 119 -4.91 -11.23 -3.90
N TRP A 120 -4.58 -11.39 -5.18
CA TRP A 120 -5.55 -11.72 -6.22
C TRP A 120 -5.78 -13.24 -6.30
N TYR A 121 -7.04 -13.65 -6.26
CA TYR A 121 -7.51 -15.02 -6.44
C TYR A 121 -8.57 -15.10 -7.55
N THR A 122 -8.88 -16.32 -7.99
CA THR A 122 -9.90 -16.60 -9.02
C THR A 122 -11.30 -16.10 -8.66
N ASP A 123 -11.60 -15.96 -7.37
CA ASP A 123 -12.90 -15.51 -6.84
C ASP A 123 -12.91 -14.04 -6.39
N GLY A 124 -11.81 -13.31 -6.60
CA GLY A 124 -11.66 -11.91 -6.22
C GLY A 124 -10.35 -11.64 -5.50
N SER A 125 -10.16 -10.41 -5.02
CA SER A 125 -9.00 -10.06 -4.21
C SER A 125 -9.32 -10.23 -2.73
N ARG A 126 -8.44 -10.91 -1.99
CA ARG A 126 -8.51 -11.05 -0.55
C ARG A 126 -7.73 -9.93 0.11
N VAL A 127 -8.21 -9.42 1.23
CA VAL A 127 -7.51 -8.44 2.07
C VAL A 127 -7.47 -8.95 3.49
N ALA A 128 -6.32 -8.92 4.14
CA ALA A 128 -6.11 -9.29 5.54
C ALA A 128 -5.18 -8.30 6.24
N GLY A 129 -5.39 -8.10 7.54
CA GLY A 129 -4.53 -7.29 8.40
C GLY A 129 -3.83 -8.13 9.46
N PHE A 130 -2.61 -7.73 9.82
CA PHE A 130 -1.79 -8.34 10.86
C PHE A 130 -1.28 -7.27 11.83
N LEU A 131 -1.37 -7.55 13.13
CA LEU A 131 -0.95 -6.63 14.18
C LEU A 131 0.54 -6.35 14.09
N GLY A 132 0.94 -5.08 14.07
CA GLY A 132 2.35 -4.70 14.02
C GLY A 132 3.15 -5.26 15.19
N THR A 133 2.55 -5.26 16.38
CA THR A 133 3.08 -5.85 17.63
C THR A 133 3.42 -7.35 17.52
N SER A 134 2.81 -8.08 16.58
CA SER A 134 3.07 -9.51 16.36
C SER A 134 4.15 -9.78 15.31
N LEU A 135 4.58 -8.75 14.57
CA LEU A 135 5.59 -8.87 13.51
C LEU A 135 6.99 -8.79 14.11
N ALA A 136 7.38 -9.88 14.77
CA ALA A 136 8.68 -10.02 15.42
C ALA A 136 9.40 -11.30 14.96
N PRO A 137 10.75 -11.34 15.03
CA PRO A 137 11.51 -12.51 14.65
C PRO A 137 11.01 -13.77 15.37
N SER A 138 10.76 -14.83 14.60
CA SER A 138 10.25 -16.12 15.09
C SER A 138 8.85 -16.09 15.74
N ALA A 139 8.13 -14.97 15.69
CA ALA A 139 6.73 -14.90 16.12
C ALA A 139 5.78 -15.31 14.98
N THR A 140 4.62 -15.86 15.35
CA THR A 140 3.52 -16.08 14.42
C THR A 140 2.72 -14.78 14.29
N PRO A 141 2.56 -14.22 13.07
CA PRO A 141 1.72 -13.04 12.88
C PRO A 141 0.29 -13.26 13.36
N VAL A 142 -0.23 -12.29 14.10
CA VAL A 142 -1.60 -12.30 14.64
C VAL A 142 -2.47 -11.42 13.76
N SER A 143 -3.66 -11.92 13.42
CA SER A 143 -4.63 -11.17 12.60
C SER A 143 -5.14 -9.93 13.35
N ALA A 144 -5.06 -8.77 12.71
CA ALA A 144 -5.64 -7.51 13.22
C ALA A 144 -7.15 -7.44 12.94
N PHE A 145 -7.60 -8.00 11.82
CA PHE A 145 -9.00 -8.11 11.45
C PHE A 145 -9.25 -9.32 10.56
N LYS A 146 -10.48 -9.84 10.59
CA LYS A 146 -10.90 -10.96 9.74
C LYS A 146 -10.76 -10.59 8.27
N SER A 147 -10.08 -11.46 7.50
CA SER A 147 -9.93 -11.25 6.07
C SER A 147 -11.28 -11.17 5.35
N PHE A 148 -11.37 -10.33 4.32
CA PHE A 148 -12.54 -10.20 3.45
C PHE A 148 -12.14 -10.30 1.98
N THR A 149 -13.12 -10.62 1.13
CA THR A 149 -12.92 -10.71 -0.33
C THR A 149 -13.65 -9.57 -1.02
N THR A 150 -12.95 -8.87 -1.91
CA THR A 150 -13.48 -7.85 -2.79
C THR A 150 -13.64 -8.42 -4.21
N THR A 151 -14.73 -8.07 -4.88
CA THR A 151 -15.07 -8.55 -6.22
C THR A 151 -15.27 -7.40 -7.20
N GLY A 152 -15.74 -7.72 -8.41
CA GLY A 152 -16.00 -6.74 -9.45
C GLY A 152 -14.71 -6.03 -9.82
N ALA A 153 -14.69 -4.72 -9.64
CA ALA A 153 -13.62 -3.91 -10.17
C ALA A 153 -12.36 -3.90 -9.26
N PHE A 154 -12.42 -4.51 -8.08
CA PHE A 154 -11.25 -4.92 -7.29
C PHE A 154 -10.93 -6.42 -7.45
N GLY A 155 -11.64 -7.14 -8.33
CA GLY A 155 -11.55 -8.59 -8.45
C GLY A 155 -10.27 -9.09 -9.11
N GLY A 156 -9.55 -8.24 -9.85
CA GLY A 156 -8.32 -8.55 -10.59
C GLY A 156 -7.03 -8.10 -9.89
N GLY A 157 -7.01 -8.10 -8.56
CA GLY A 157 -6.06 -7.35 -7.75
C GLY A 157 -6.59 -5.97 -7.36
N LEU A 158 -5.85 -5.26 -6.53
CA LEU A 158 -6.14 -3.90 -6.12
C LEU A 158 -4.87 -3.19 -5.64
N HIS A 159 -4.92 -1.87 -5.54
CA HIS A 159 -3.90 -1.05 -4.89
C HIS A 159 -4.38 -0.64 -3.50
N MET A 160 -3.47 -0.44 -2.56
CA MET A 160 -3.81 -0.09 -1.18
C MET A 160 -2.93 1.02 -0.63
N ALA A 161 -3.52 1.82 0.23
CA ALA A 161 -2.83 2.72 1.15
C ALA A 161 -3.59 2.73 2.49
N ALA A 162 -2.94 3.17 3.56
CA ALA A 162 -3.56 3.28 4.88
C ALA A 162 -3.14 4.56 5.59
N GLY A 163 -4.10 5.25 6.21
CA GLY A 163 -3.86 6.47 6.97
C GLY A 163 -5.15 7.07 7.51
N ASP A 164 -5.08 7.81 8.63
CA ASP A 164 -6.25 8.41 9.29
C ASP A 164 -6.84 9.56 8.45
N LEU A 165 -7.94 9.29 7.75
CA LEU A 165 -8.62 10.24 6.85
C LEU A 165 -9.85 10.86 7.51
N ASN A 166 -10.45 10.17 8.49
CA ASN A 166 -11.62 10.63 9.22
C ASN A 166 -11.29 11.34 10.56
N GLY A 167 -10.03 11.32 10.99
CA GLY A 167 -9.54 11.96 12.21
C GLY A 167 -9.91 11.22 13.50
N ASP A 168 -10.18 9.91 13.44
CA ASP A 168 -10.61 9.12 14.59
C ASP A 168 -9.46 8.48 15.40
N GLY A 169 -8.23 8.75 14.97
CA GLY A 169 -6.99 8.26 15.57
C GLY A 169 -6.55 6.88 15.09
N ALA A 170 -7.29 6.26 14.16
CA ALA A 170 -6.90 5.01 13.52
C ALA A 170 -6.80 5.18 12.00
N ALA A 171 -5.83 4.51 11.39
CA ALA A 171 -5.62 4.52 9.96
C ALA A 171 -6.81 3.88 9.23
N ASP A 172 -7.34 4.58 8.24
CA ASP A 172 -8.37 4.10 7.33
C ASP A 172 -7.75 3.36 6.13
N LEU A 173 -8.49 2.39 5.59
CA LEU A 173 -8.05 1.59 4.43
C LEU A 173 -8.55 2.20 3.13
N VAL A 174 -7.63 2.59 2.27
CA VAL A 174 -7.90 3.12 0.92
C VAL A 174 -7.64 2.03 -0.12
N LEU A 175 -8.64 1.71 -0.94
CA LEU A 175 -8.55 0.73 -2.02
C LEU A 175 -8.66 1.42 -3.37
N GLY A 176 -7.67 1.21 -4.23
CA GLY A 176 -7.65 1.62 -5.63
C GLY A 176 -7.95 0.47 -6.58
N SER A 177 -8.75 0.73 -7.61
CA SER A 177 -9.14 -0.27 -8.60
C SER A 177 -7.98 -0.83 -9.43
N THR A 178 -8.16 -2.04 -9.95
CA THR A 178 -7.16 -2.69 -10.80
C THR A 178 -7.17 -2.17 -12.23
N VAL A 179 -6.14 -2.53 -13.00
CA VAL A 179 -6.10 -2.26 -14.44
C VAL A 179 -7.17 -3.05 -15.18
N GLY A 180 -7.72 -2.48 -16.25
CA GLY A 180 -8.80 -3.07 -17.06
C GLY A 180 -10.20 -2.63 -16.65
N VAL A 181 -10.35 -1.81 -15.61
CA VAL A 181 -11.61 -1.20 -15.20
C VAL A 181 -11.52 0.32 -15.12
N THR A 182 -12.68 1.00 -15.16
CA THR A 182 -12.78 2.43 -14.86
C THR A 182 -12.18 2.71 -13.47
N PRO A 183 -11.44 3.81 -13.27
CA PRO A 183 -10.90 4.19 -11.97
C PRO A 183 -11.97 4.41 -10.90
N PHE A 184 -11.78 3.85 -9.72
CA PHE A 184 -12.54 4.21 -8.51
C PHE A 184 -11.72 3.89 -7.25
N VAL A 185 -12.03 4.63 -6.20
CA VAL A 185 -11.44 4.54 -4.89
C VAL A 185 -12.54 4.26 -3.87
N PHE A 186 -12.35 3.24 -3.03
CA PHE A 186 -13.15 3.03 -1.82
C PHE A 186 -12.28 3.35 -0.61
N VAL A 187 -12.87 4.00 0.39
CA VAL A 187 -12.23 4.23 1.69
C VAL A 187 -13.10 3.59 2.77
N TYR A 188 -12.48 2.73 3.57
CA TYR A 188 -13.11 2.03 4.69
C TYR A 188 -12.49 2.48 6.00
N SER A 189 -13.32 2.77 6.99
CA SER A 189 -12.81 3.16 8.30
C SER A 189 -12.10 1.99 8.98
N GLY A 190 -10.88 2.22 9.46
CA GLY A 190 -10.05 1.17 10.04
C GLY A 190 -10.47 0.75 11.44
N LYS A 191 -10.91 1.72 12.25
CA LYS A 191 -11.36 1.50 13.62
C LYS A 191 -12.47 0.44 13.77
N PRO A 192 -13.62 0.54 13.08
CA PRO A 192 -14.66 -0.50 13.15
C PRO A 192 -14.20 -1.82 12.52
N LEU A 193 -13.29 -1.79 11.54
CA LEU A 193 -12.75 -2.98 10.90
C LEU A 193 -11.89 -3.81 11.88
N VAL A 194 -11.00 -3.16 12.64
CA VAL A 194 -10.18 -3.83 13.66
C VAL A 194 -11.01 -4.22 14.89
N GLN A 195 -11.91 -3.36 15.36
CA GLN A 195 -12.66 -3.59 16.61
C GLN A 195 -13.77 -4.64 16.49
N SER A 196 -14.43 -4.72 15.33
CA SER A 196 -15.61 -5.58 15.14
C SER A 196 -15.64 -6.36 13.83
N GLY A 197 -14.64 -6.19 12.96
CA GLY A 197 -14.65 -6.77 11.61
C GLY A 197 -15.65 -6.09 10.67
N THR A 198 -16.16 -4.91 11.02
CA THR A 198 -17.19 -4.22 10.25
C THR A 198 -16.58 -3.34 9.17
N LEU A 199 -16.92 -3.60 7.91
CA LEU A 199 -16.53 -2.77 6.77
C LEU A 199 -17.44 -1.54 6.66
N THR A 200 -17.03 -0.44 7.28
CA THR A 200 -17.72 0.85 7.19
C THR A 200 -17.11 1.69 6.10
N ARG A 201 -17.78 1.82 4.95
CA ARG A 201 -17.30 2.70 3.87
C ARG A 201 -17.53 4.16 4.25
N ILE A 202 -16.46 4.94 4.24
CA ILE A 202 -16.46 6.38 4.54
C ILE A 202 -16.15 7.25 3.32
N GLY A 203 -15.73 6.64 2.20
CA GLY A 203 -15.49 7.36 0.96
C GLY A 203 -15.71 6.49 -0.27
N TYR A 204 -16.25 7.10 -1.32
CA TYR A 204 -16.37 6.50 -2.65
C TYR A 204 -16.34 7.58 -3.73
N PHE A 205 -15.37 7.51 -4.64
CA PHE A 205 -15.27 8.42 -5.78
C PHE A 205 -14.51 7.82 -6.96
N SER A 206 -14.67 8.41 -8.14
CA SER A 206 -13.92 8.08 -9.34
C SER A 206 -12.92 9.19 -9.68
N PRO A 207 -11.61 8.93 -9.55
CA PRO A 207 -10.60 9.89 -9.96
C PRO A 207 -10.62 10.07 -11.49
N PRO A 208 -10.27 11.26 -11.99
CA PRO A 208 -10.23 11.51 -13.43
C PRO A 208 -9.12 10.66 -14.08
N SER A 209 -9.37 10.18 -15.28
CA SER A 209 -8.38 9.52 -16.14
C SER A 209 -8.37 10.10 -17.53
N THR A 210 -7.33 9.77 -18.29
CA THR A 210 -7.30 10.02 -19.74
C THR A 210 -8.45 9.25 -20.40
N SER A 211 -9.16 9.93 -21.31
CA SER A 211 -10.40 9.43 -21.93
C SER A 211 -10.16 8.13 -22.70
N GLY A 212 -11.01 7.13 -22.47
CA GLY A 212 -10.99 5.84 -23.16
C GLY A 212 -10.06 4.78 -22.58
N ALA A 213 -9.24 5.11 -21.58
CA ALA A 213 -8.38 4.15 -20.89
C ALA A 213 -9.08 3.53 -19.67
N THR A 214 -8.79 2.26 -19.40
CA THR A 214 -9.16 1.56 -18.15
C THR A 214 -7.91 1.28 -17.31
N PRO A 215 -7.19 2.30 -16.84
CA PRO A 215 -5.89 2.11 -16.20
C PRO A 215 -6.00 1.56 -14.77
N GLY A 216 -7.20 1.48 -14.20
CA GLY A 216 -7.37 1.36 -12.76
C GLY A 216 -6.96 2.63 -12.03
N THR A 217 -6.72 2.52 -10.73
CA THR A 217 -6.14 3.63 -9.97
C THR A 217 -5.23 3.13 -8.86
N ARG A 218 -4.04 3.72 -8.76
CA ARG A 218 -3.17 3.58 -7.59
C ARG A 218 -3.55 4.63 -6.57
N VAL A 219 -3.25 4.35 -5.31
CA VAL A 219 -3.58 5.21 -4.18
C VAL A 219 -2.38 5.36 -3.26
N ALA A 220 -2.20 6.56 -2.73
CA ALA A 220 -1.28 6.88 -1.65
C ALA A 220 -1.95 7.91 -0.73
N VAL A 221 -1.52 7.97 0.54
CA VAL A 221 -2.03 8.94 1.51
C VAL A 221 -0.90 9.70 2.17
N ARG A 222 -1.03 11.02 2.22
CA ARG A 222 -0.03 11.93 2.79
C ARG A 222 -0.68 13.30 2.98
N ASP A 223 -0.33 14.03 4.03
CA ASP A 223 -0.59 15.47 4.07
C ASP A 223 0.34 16.15 3.06
N VAL A 224 -0.21 16.59 1.92
CA VAL A 224 0.57 17.25 0.86
C VAL A 224 0.43 18.77 0.88
N ASN A 225 -0.56 19.27 1.59
CA ASN A 225 -0.90 20.70 1.61
C ASN A 225 -0.46 21.39 2.91
N GLY A 226 -0.02 20.62 3.91
CA GLY A 226 0.48 21.08 5.21
C GLY A 226 -0.61 21.49 6.20
N ASP A 227 -1.86 21.06 6.01
CA ASP A 227 -2.99 21.38 6.90
C ASP A 227 -3.10 20.45 8.11
N GLY A 228 -2.20 19.45 8.23
CA GLY A 228 -2.15 18.48 9.31
C GLY A 228 -3.14 17.32 9.13
N LYS A 229 -3.81 17.22 7.98
CA LYS A 229 -4.71 16.12 7.64
C LYS A 229 -4.22 15.39 6.41
N LEU A 230 -4.47 14.09 6.35
CA LEU A 230 -4.04 13.31 5.21
C LEU A 230 -4.90 13.61 3.98
N ASP A 231 -4.24 13.70 2.83
CA ASP A 231 -4.86 13.79 1.51
C ASP A 231 -4.76 12.44 0.79
N ILE A 232 -5.63 12.22 -0.20
CA ILE A 232 -5.58 11.03 -1.06
C ILE A 232 -4.97 11.40 -2.40
N ILE A 233 -3.82 10.82 -2.71
CA ILE A 233 -3.17 10.92 -4.00
C ILE A 233 -3.62 9.73 -4.84
N THR A 234 -4.06 9.98 -6.06
CA THR A 234 -4.43 8.94 -7.01
C THR A 234 -3.61 9.06 -8.28
N SER A 235 -3.29 7.93 -8.90
CA SER A 235 -2.80 7.90 -10.27
C SER A 235 -3.64 6.98 -11.13
N SER A 236 -4.17 7.52 -12.22
CA SER A 236 -5.11 6.84 -13.13
C SER A 236 -4.65 7.06 -14.56
N GLY A 237 -3.82 6.14 -15.07
CA GLY A 237 -3.07 6.35 -16.30
C GLY A 237 -1.91 7.31 -16.02
N GLU A 238 -1.64 8.24 -16.94
CA GLU A 238 -0.64 9.30 -16.74
C GLU A 238 -1.08 10.36 -15.71
N ARG A 239 -2.37 10.43 -15.39
CA ARG A 239 -2.89 11.53 -14.57
C ARG A 239 -2.74 11.26 -13.08
N VAL A 240 -2.06 12.17 -12.40
CA VAL A 240 -2.03 12.26 -10.93
C VAL A 240 -3.06 13.29 -10.48
N THR A 241 -3.88 12.92 -9.50
CA THR A 241 -4.84 13.84 -8.88
C THR A 241 -4.84 13.64 -7.38
N THR A 242 -4.68 14.73 -6.65
CA THR A 242 -4.75 14.72 -5.19
C THR A 242 -6.06 15.32 -4.72
N PHE A 243 -6.69 14.67 -3.76
CA PHE A 243 -7.96 15.04 -3.18
C PHE A 243 -7.79 15.32 -1.71
N ASN A 244 -8.55 16.31 -1.20
CA ASN A 244 -8.63 16.52 0.24
C ASN A 244 -9.21 15.25 0.89
N GLY A 245 -8.48 14.68 1.85
CA GLY A 245 -8.87 13.44 2.51
C GLY A 245 -9.87 13.63 3.64
N SER A 246 -10.15 14.88 4.05
CA SER A 246 -11.16 15.19 5.05
C SER A 246 -12.56 15.18 4.46
N ASN A 247 -13.53 14.64 5.20
CA ASN A 247 -14.95 14.66 4.82
C ASN A 247 -15.22 14.04 3.44
N LEU A 248 -14.67 12.85 3.22
CA LEU A 248 -14.84 12.12 1.97
C LEU A 248 -16.34 11.89 1.67
N PRO A 249 -16.77 12.13 0.41
CA PRO A 249 -18.15 11.90 0.05
C PRO A 249 -18.41 10.40 -0.15
N LEU A 250 -19.64 9.97 0.14
CA LEU A 250 -20.15 8.66 -0.29
C LEU A 250 -20.65 8.67 -1.74
N THR A 251 -20.85 9.85 -2.33
CA THR A 251 -21.26 10.06 -3.72
C THR A 251 -20.64 11.34 -4.29
N GLY A 252 -20.18 11.29 -5.55
CA GLY A 252 -19.49 12.41 -6.20
C GLY A 252 -17.97 12.35 -5.97
N SER A 253 -17.28 13.45 -6.26
CA SER A 253 -15.83 13.54 -6.11
C SER A 253 -15.45 14.50 -4.98
N PRO A 254 -14.50 14.13 -4.09
CA PRO A 254 -13.95 15.07 -3.12
C PRO A 254 -13.27 16.25 -3.83
N PRO A 255 -13.11 17.39 -3.14
CA PRO A 255 -12.38 18.54 -3.69
C PRO A 255 -10.96 18.13 -4.11
N SER A 256 -10.61 18.40 -5.37
CA SER A 256 -9.23 18.22 -5.85
C SER A 256 -8.36 19.37 -5.36
N LEU A 257 -7.19 19.06 -4.81
CA LEU A 257 -6.17 20.06 -4.45
C LEU A 257 -5.36 20.46 -5.69
N PHE A 258 -4.88 19.47 -6.44
CA PHE A 258 -4.18 19.67 -7.70
C PHE A 258 -4.25 18.42 -8.58
N THR A 259 -3.94 18.62 -9.86
CA THR A 259 -3.89 17.55 -10.86
C THR A 259 -2.83 17.87 -11.90
N PHE A 260 -2.05 16.87 -12.29
CA PHE A 260 -0.99 17.03 -13.29
C PHE A 260 -0.69 15.70 -14.00
N ASP A 261 0.03 15.82 -15.11
CA ASP A 261 0.69 14.71 -15.80
C ASP A 261 2.20 14.94 -15.65
N PRO A 262 2.95 14.04 -15.00
CA PRO A 262 4.37 14.25 -14.75
C PRO A 262 5.21 14.25 -16.03
N ASP A 263 4.79 13.50 -17.05
CA ASP A 263 5.50 13.42 -18.32
C ASP A 263 4.56 12.91 -19.42
N ALA A 264 4.11 13.83 -20.27
CA ALA A 264 3.21 13.55 -21.39
C ALA A 264 3.82 12.59 -22.44
N THR A 265 5.10 12.25 -22.35
CA THR A 265 5.77 11.29 -23.23
C THR A 265 5.83 9.87 -22.64
N VAL A 266 5.63 9.72 -21.33
CA VAL A 266 5.69 8.42 -20.64
C VAL A 266 4.30 7.81 -20.58
N ASN A 267 4.05 6.87 -21.49
CA ASN A 267 2.82 6.08 -21.50
C ASN A 267 2.97 4.82 -20.63
N GLY A 268 1.92 4.43 -19.90
CA GLY A 268 1.93 3.23 -19.04
C GLY A 268 1.66 3.48 -17.56
N GLY A 269 1.46 4.76 -17.21
CA GLY A 269 0.93 5.21 -15.94
C GLY A 269 1.97 5.54 -14.87
N VAL A 270 1.55 6.32 -13.88
CA VAL A 270 2.43 6.88 -12.84
C VAL A 270 2.39 6.02 -11.58
N TRP A 271 3.56 5.74 -11.00
CA TRP A 271 3.65 5.13 -9.67
C TRP A 271 3.63 6.23 -8.60
N ILE A 272 2.82 6.03 -7.56
CA ILE A 272 2.71 6.92 -6.41
C ILE A 272 2.89 6.11 -5.13
N GLY A 273 3.46 6.72 -4.10
CA GLY A 273 3.78 6.10 -2.81
C GLY A 273 4.45 7.10 -1.87
#